data_AF-A0A954KPP6-F1
#
_entry.id   AF-A0A954KPP6-F1
#
_cell.length_a   1.000
_cell.length_b   1.000
_cell.length_c   1.000
_cell.angle_alpha   90.00
_cell.angle_beta   90.00
_cell.angle_gamma   90.00
#
_symmetry.space_group_name_H-M   'P 1'
#
loop_
_entity.id
_entity.type
_entity.pdbx_description
1 polymer ?
#
loop_
_entity_poly.entity_id
_entity_poly.type
_entity_poly.pdbx_seq_one_letter_code
_entity_poly.pdbx_strand_id
1 'polypeptide(L)'
;MDSQHRLSNIETNWTELGFVHQNNDRSSCVEELRRAFLLRYAGSVYNYLLKCVRDAHAADDLAQEFAIRFLRGQYINAAPDRGRFRDYLKKSLTNLANDFFRRKSSEQKMLGKVARDQQTTADQPEADFDEIWRQELLGQTWNSLRDYSSASNNAYYEILRLRAELPDESMAVLSTKLTVQIDGKVPTEDWVRQTLLRARKKYGELLRCEVARTLSNADSRQIDEELAALGLLIYCSN
;
A
#
# COMPACT_ATOMS: atom_id res chain seq x y z
N MET A 1 -9.32 28.58 -5.34
CA MET A 1 -9.13 27.32 -6.11
C MET A 1 -7.68 26.84 -5.95
N ASP A 2 -7.21 26.63 -4.72
CA ASP A 2 -5.77 26.40 -4.47
C ASP A 2 -5.50 25.36 -3.35
N SER A 3 -6.49 24.54 -3.02
CA SER A 3 -6.38 23.53 -1.94
C SER A 3 -5.97 22.15 -2.48
N GLN A 4 -6.28 21.83 -3.74
CA GLN A 4 -5.95 20.54 -4.35
C GLN A 4 -4.47 20.40 -4.70
N HIS A 5 -3.79 21.51 -5.03
CA HIS A 5 -2.37 21.51 -5.39
C HIS A 5 -1.42 21.46 -4.18
N ARG A 6 -1.93 21.69 -2.96
CA ARG A 6 -1.15 21.58 -1.71
C ARG A 6 -1.10 20.15 -1.18
N LEU A 7 -2.14 19.35 -1.42
CA LEU A 7 -2.24 17.96 -0.95
C LEU A 7 -1.32 17.00 -1.71
N SER A 8 -0.99 17.31 -2.96
CA SER A 8 -0.09 16.49 -3.79
C SER A 8 1.39 16.57 -3.38
N ASN A 9 1.76 17.55 -2.55
CA ASN A 9 3.12 17.81 -2.09
C ASN A 9 3.34 17.55 -0.59
N ILE A 10 2.34 17.01 0.12
CA ILE A 10 2.57 16.67 1.52
C ILE A 10 3.35 15.36 1.53
N GLU A 11 4.65 15.47 1.76
CA GLU A 11 5.54 14.41 2.26
C GLU A 11 5.06 13.96 3.65
N THR A 12 3.80 13.55 3.76
CA THR A 12 3.18 13.18 5.03
C THR A 12 3.67 11.81 5.42
N ASN A 13 4.48 11.77 6.47
CA ASN A 13 4.88 10.52 7.09
C ASN A 13 3.76 10.02 8.01
N TRP A 14 3.69 8.70 8.18
CA TRP A 14 2.76 7.99 9.09
C TRP A 14 2.62 8.66 10.46
N THR A 15 3.69 9.27 10.99
CA THR A 15 3.68 9.97 12.27
C THR A 15 2.93 11.29 12.28
N GLU A 16 2.86 12.03 11.17
CA GLU A 16 2.11 13.31 11.12
C GLU A 16 0.60 13.09 11.33
N LEU A 17 0.10 11.88 11.03
CA LEU A 17 -1.28 11.48 11.30
C LEU A 17 -1.62 11.41 12.80
N GLY A 18 -0.60 11.30 13.67
CA GLY A 18 -0.78 11.20 15.13
C GLY A 18 -0.39 12.41 15.96
N PHE A 19 0.51 13.26 15.48
CA PHE A 19 1.06 14.34 16.31
C PHE A 19 0.22 15.62 16.37
N VAL A 20 -0.78 15.81 15.51
CA VAL A 20 -1.42 17.14 15.35
C VAL A 20 -2.66 17.33 16.26
N HIS A 21 -2.73 16.62 17.39
CA HIS A 21 -3.80 16.85 18.38
C HIS A 21 -3.56 18.04 19.34
N GLN A 22 -2.45 18.78 19.24
CA GLN A 22 -2.15 19.86 20.19
C GLN A 22 -2.55 21.29 19.76
N ASN A 23 -3.08 21.53 18.56
CA ASN A 23 -3.58 22.87 18.20
C ASN A 23 -4.92 22.78 17.46
N ASN A 24 -5.95 23.37 18.06
CA ASN A 24 -7.37 23.30 17.68
C ASN A 24 -7.69 23.79 16.25
N ASP A 25 -6.71 24.38 15.56
CA ASP A 25 -6.83 24.98 14.22
C ASP A 25 -6.38 24.05 13.06
N ARG A 26 -5.77 22.89 13.36
CA ARG A 26 -5.28 21.94 12.32
C ARG A 26 -6.09 20.66 12.18
N SER A 27 -7.17 20.50 12.95
CA SER A 27 -7.97 19.27 13.01
C SER A 27 -8.50 18.81 11.64
N SER A 28 -8.93 19.72 10.76
CA SER A 28 -9.44 19.37 9.42
C SER A 28 -8.37 18.75 8.51
N CYS A 29 -7.15 19.29 8.56
CA CYS A 29 -6.04 18.83 7.71
C CYS A 29 -5.61 17.40 8.09
N VAL A 30 -5.62 17.08 9.38
CA VAL A 30 -5.27 15.76 9.91
C VAL A 30 -6.30 14.70 9.50
N GLU A 31 -7.59 15.03 9.60
CA GLU A 31 -8.67 14.13 9.18
C GLU A 31 -8.61 13.85 7.68
N GLU A 32 -8.33 14.87 6.86
CA GLU A 32 -8.13 14.70 5.41
C GLU A 32 -6.93 13.79 5.09
N LEU A 33 -5.81 13.97 5.81
CA LEU A 33 -4.64 13.11 5.67
C LEU A 33 -4.91 11.67 6.10
N ARG A 34 -5.60 11.45 7.24
CA ARG A 34 -6.02 10.11 7.69
C ARG A 34 -6.91 9.45 6.66
N ARG A 35 -7.85 10.20 6.08
CA ARG A 35 -8.73 9.69 5.03
C ARG A 35 -7.94 9.33 3.77
N ALA A 36 -7.04 10.19 3.31
CA ALA A 36 -6.22 9.90 2.14
C ALA A 36 -5.36 8.64 2.35
N PHE A 37 -4.76 8.50 3.53
CA PHE A 37 -3.94 7.35 3.90
C PHE A 37 -4.77 6.06 3.99
N LEU A 38 -5.94 6.12 4.62
CA LEU A 38 -6.87 4.99 4.68
C LEU A 38 -7.32 4.56 3.28
N LEU A 39 -7.72 5.50 2.43
CA LEU A 39 -8.15 5.20 1.06
C LEU A 39 -7.02 4.59 0.24
N ARG A 40 -5.78 5.04 0.45
CA ARG A 40 -4.59 4.50 -0.23
C ARG A 40 -4.40 3.03 0.11
N TYR A 41 -4.49 2.63 1.37
CA TYR A 41 -4.16 1.26 1.81
C TYR A 41 -5.39 0.37 2.10
N ALA A 42 -6.61 0.86 1.83
CA ALA A 42 -7.85 0.12 2.10
C ALA A 42 -7.91 -1.26 1.43
N GLY A 43 -7.32 -1.40 0.23
CA GLY A 43 -7.23 -2.66 -0.50
C GLY A 43 -6.51 -3.74 0.30
N SER A 44 -5.29 -3.44 0.78
CA SER A 44 -4.52 -4.34 1.64
C SER A 44 -5.26 -4.75 2.92
N VAL A 45 -5.97 -3.80 3.55
CA VAL A 45 -6.76 -4.05 4.76
C VAL A 45 -7.87 -5.06 4.49
N TYR A 46 -8.67 -4.80 3.46
CA TYR A 46 -9.77 -5.66 3.07
C TYR A 46 -9.27 -7.05 2.67
N ASN A 47 -8.25 -7.12 1.82
CA ASN A 47 -7.69 -8.39 1.35
C ASN A 47 -7.17 -9.26 2.50
N TYR A 48 -6.52 -8.64 3.49
CA TYR A 48 -6.07 -9.36 4.67
C TYR A 48 -7.25 -9.88 5.49
N LEU A 49 -8.23 -9.03 5.80
CA LEU A 49 -9.42 -9.43 6.56
C LEU A 49 -10.20 -10.53 5.84
N LEU A 50 -10.38 -10.43 4.53
CA LEU A 50 -11.02 -11.46 3.71
C LEU A 50 -10.29 -12.80 3.80
N LYS A 51 -8.95 -12.82 3.76
CA LYS A 51 -8.17 -14.05 3.99
C LYS A 51 -8.36 -14.60 5.41
N CYS A 52 -8.44 -13.74 6.42
CA CYS A 52 -8.61 -14.13 7.82
C CYS A 52 -9.98 -14.77 8.07
N VAL A 53 -11.07 -14.09 7.68
CA VAL A 53 -12.44 -14.51 8.01
C VAL A 53 -13.08 -15.41 6.97
N ARG A 54 -12.55 -15.42 5.73
CA ARG A 54 -13.06 -16.20 4.58
C ARG A 54 -14.56 -15.98 4.31
N ASP A 55 -15.03 -14.78 4.59
CA ASP A 55 -16.41 -14.34 4.46
C ASP A 55 -16.39 -12.87 4.02
N ALA A 56 -16.97 -12.59 2.85
CA ALA A 56 -16.93 -11.26 2.25
C ALA A 56 -17.72 -10.23 3.09
N HIS A 57 -18.87 -10.62 3.64
CA HIS A 57 -19.69 -9.71 4.45
C HIS A 57 -18.99 -9.39 5.76
N ALA A 58 -18.45 -10.40 6.44
CA ALA A 58 -17.69 -10.18 7.66
C ALA A 58 -16.41 -9.35 7.40
N ALA A 59 -15.74 -9.55 6.27
CA ALA A 59 -14.58 -8.74 5.89
C ALA A 59 -14.93 -7.28 5.65
N ASP A 60 -16.05 -7.00 4.97
CA ASP A 60 -16.57 -5.65 4.76
C ASP A 60 -16.89 -4.95 6.09
N ASP A 61 -17.59 -5.63 7.00
CA ASP A 61 -17.95 -5.09 8.32
C ASP A 61 -16.70 -4.77 9.15
N LEU A 62 -15.71 -5.67 9.15
CA LEU A 62 -14.45 -5.47 9.88
C LEU A 62 -13.60 -4.35 9.25
N ALA A 63 -13.60 -4.22 7.92
CA ALA A 63 -12.90 -3.15 7.24
C ALA A 63 -13.54 -1.78 7.56
N GLN A 64 -14.87 -1.71 7.61
CA GLN A 64 -15.59 -0.51 8.04
C GLN A 64 -15.31 -0.18 9.52
N GLU A 65 -15.32 -1.18 10.40
CA GLU A 65 -14.98 -1.01 11.81
C GLU A 65 -13.54 -0.47 11.97
N PHE A 66 -12.58 -1.03 11.23
CA PHE A 66 -11.21 -0.53 11.20
C PHE A 66 -11.16 0.93 10.72
N ALA A 67 -11.81 1.26 9.61
CA ALA A 67 -11.86 2.60 9.03
C ALA A 67 -12.38 3.64 10.03
N ILE A 68 -13.49 3.34 10.71
CA ILE A 68 -14.10 4.23 11.70
C ILE A 68 -13.14 4.49 12.86
N ARG A 69 -12.53 3.43 13.40
CA ARG A 69 -11.61 3.53 14.55
C ARG A 69 -10.30 4.22 14.16
N PHE A 70 -9.80 4.01 12.94
CA PHE A 70 -8.62 4.67 12.38
C PHE A 70 -8.84 6.18 12.21
N LEU A 71 -9.95 6.59 11.59
CA LEU A 71 -10.29 8.01 11.39
C LEU A 71 -10.47 8.73 12.72
N ARG A 72 -11.11 8.10 13.71
CA ARG A 72 -11.27 8.65 15.07
C ARG A 72 -9.97 8.77 15.86
N GLY A 73 -8.83 8.36 15.31
CA GLY A 73 -7.54 8.39 15.97
C GLY A 73 -7.45 7.44 17.18
N GLN A 74 -8.40 6.51 17.35
CA GLN A 74 -8.48 5.62 18.52
C GLN A 74 -7.28 4.68 18.62
N TYR A 75 -6.61 4.46 17.50
CA TYR A 75 -5.43 3.63 17.41
C TYR A 75 -4.11 4.42 17.33
N ILE A 76 -4.20 5.74 17.23
CA ILE A 76 -3.07 6.64 16.97
C ILE A 76 -2.50 7.25 18.26
N ASN A 77 -3.29 7.30 19.35
CA ASN A 77 -2.87 7.81 20.68
C ASN A 77 -1.80 6.97 21.40
N ALA A 78 -1.24 5.99 20.73
CA ALA A 78 -0.41 4.99 21.34
C ALA A 78 1.02 5.19 20.79
N ALA A 79 1.71 6.14 21.41
CA ALA A 79 3.15 6.44 21.52
C ALA A 79 4.04 6.69 20.26
N PRO A 80 5.10 7.52 20.39
CA PRO A 80 5.85 8.15 19.30
C PRO A 80 7.12 7.39 18.84
N ASP A 81 7.29 6.15 19.29
CA ASP A 81 8.45 5.27 19.17
C ASP A 81 8.15 3.98 18.35
N ARG A 82 7.01 3.92 17.67
CA ARG A 82 6.32 2.66 17.32
C ARG A 82 6.56 2.01 15.95
N GLY A 83 7.73 2.22 15.35
CA GLY A 83 8.16 1.39 14.21
C GLY A 83 7.33 1.57 12.93
N ARG A 84 7.21 0.51 12.13
CA ARG A 84 6.72 0.53 10.74
C ARG A 84 5.18 0.51 10.72
N PHE A 85 4.53 1.31 9.86
CA PHE A 85 3.05 1.31 9.72
C PHE A 85 2.49 -0.09 9.45
N ARG A 86 3.22 -0.88 8.65
CA ARG A 86 2.93 -2.28 8.37
C ARG A 86 2.70 -3.11 9.63
N ASP A 87 3.59 -3.01 10.62
CA ASP A 87 3.52 -3.81 11.85
C ASP A 87 2.31 -3.40 12.69
N TYR A 88 2.04 -2.10 12.73
CA TYR A 88 0.83 -1.56 13.36
C TYR A 88 -0.44 -2.07 12.68
N LEU A 89 -0.49 -2.08 11.35
CA LEU A 89 -1.64 -2.52 10.58
C LEU A 89 -1.89 -4.01 10.81
N LYS A 90 -0.82 -4.82 10.69
CA LYS A 90 -0.84 -6.26 10.97
C LYS A 90 -1.44 -6.56 12.33
N LYS A 91 -0.95 -5.89 13.39
CA LYS A 91 -1.43 -6.09 14.76
C LYS A 91 -2.90 -5.70 14.91
N SER A 92 -3.28 -4.54 14.36
CA SER A 92 -4.65 -4.02 14.48
C SER A 92 -5.68 -4.92 13.80
N LEU A 93 -5.37 -5.39 12.58
CA LEU A 93 -6.27 -6.26 11.83
C LEU A 93 -6.35 -7.67 12.42
N THR A 94 -5.23 -8.21 12.90
CA THR A 94 -5.20 -9.52 13.58
C THR A 94 -6.07 -9.49 14.85
N ASN A 95 -6.01 -8.40 15.62
CA ASN A 95 -6.87 -8.23 16.79
C ASN A 95 -8.36 -8.16 16.40
N LEU A 96 -8.71 -7.45 15.32
CA LEU A 96 -10.09 -7.39 14.82
C LEU A 96 -10.61 -8.76 14.39
N ALA A 97 -9.80 -9.55 13.66
CA ALA A 97 -10.16 -10.90 13.27
C ALA A 97 -10.35 -11.82 14.49
N ASN A 98 -9.44 -11.77 15.47
CA ASN A 98 -9.55 -12.55 16.70
C ASN A 98 -10.78 -12.17 17.52
N ASP A 99 -11.10 -10.88 17.61
CA ASP A 99 -12.31 -10.40 18.26
C ASP A 99 -13.58 -10.92 17.58
N PHE A 100 -13.61 -10.97 16.25
CA PHE A 100 -14.72 -11.53 15.48
C PHE A 100 -14.94 -13.01 15.80
N PHE A 101 -13.89 -13.84 15.76
CA PHE A 101 -14.01 -15.26 16.09
C PHE A 101 -14.42 -15.49 17.54
N ARG A 102 -13.93 -14.67 18.49
CA ARG A 102 -14.33 -14.73 19.90
C ARG A 102 -15.83 -14.44 20.08
N ARG A 103 -16.35 -13.39 19.44
CA ARG A 103 -17.79 -13.04 19.46
C ARG A 103 -18.64 -14.17 18.86
N LYS A 104 -18.27 -14.65 17.68
CA LYS A 104 -18.97 -15.74 16.97
C LYS A 104 -19.03 -17.03 17.79
N SER A 105 -17.93 -17.41 18.45
CA SER A 105 -17.89 -18.58 19.33
C SER A 105 -18.79 -18.41 20.57
N SER A 106 -18.82 -17.21 21.16
CA SER A 106 -19.70 -16.90 22.30
C SER A 106 -21.18 -17.01 21.90
N GLU A 107 -21.57 -16.43 20.77
CA GLU A 107 -22.95 -16.49 20.25
C GLU A 107 -23.39 -17.93 19.96
N GLN A 108 -22.52 -18.74 19.36
CA GLN A 108 -22.80 -20.16 19.08
C GLN A 108 -23.00 -20.97 20.35
N LYS A 109 -22.21 -20.71 21.40
CA LYS A 109 -22.36 -21.34 22.72
C LYS A 109 -23.68 -20.96 23.39
N MET A 110 -24.10 -19.70 23.31
CA MET A 110 -25.38 -19.24 23.87
C MET A 110 -26.58 -19.84 23.13
N LEU A 111 -26.45 -20.14 21.84
CA LEU A 111 -27.49 -20.77 21.01
C LEU A 111 -27.56 -22.30 21.17
N GLY A 112 -26.80 -22.91 22.09
CA GLY A 112 -26.84 -24.34 22.37
C GLY A 112 -26.34 -25.23 21.21
N LYS A 113 -25.72 -24.65 20.18
CA LYS A 113 -25.09 -25.42 19.10
C LYS A 113 -23.77 -25.97 19.64
N VAL A 114 -23.68 -27.30 19.77
CA VAL A 114 -22.40 -27.98 20.07
C VAL A 114 -21.42 -27.57 18.98
N ALA A 115 -20.41 -26.79 19.38
CA ALA A 115 -19.37 -26.32 18.48
C ALA A 115 -18.70 -27.55 17.85
N ARG A 116 -18.99 -27.82 16.57
CA ARG A 116 -18.08 -28.61 15.75
C ARG A 116 -16.78 -27.84 15.79
N ASP A 117 -15.72 -28.44 16.34
CA ASP A 117 -14.39 -27.85 16.43
C ASP A 117 -14.02 -27.13 15.13
N GLN A 118 -14.27 -25.83 15.10
CA GLN A 118 -13.51 -24.89 14.28
C GLN A 118 -12.38 -24.39 15.18
N GLN A 119 -11.63 -25.34 15.74
CA GLN A 119 -10.23 -25.11 16.00
C GLN A 119 -9.58 -24.99 14.62
N THR A 120 -9.53 -23.78 14.10
CA THR A 120 -8.37 -23.39 13.31
C THR A 120 -7.73 -22.29 14.12
N THR A 121 -6.98 -22.75 15.12
CA THR A 121 -5.79 -22.07 15.61
C THR A 121 -5.12 -21.39 14.43
N ALA A 122 -5.15 -20.06 14.43
CA ALA A 122 -4.03 -19.14 14.31
C ALA A 122 -2.67 -19.65 13.75
N ASP A 123 -2.66 -20.58 12.79
CA ASP A 123 -1.68 -20.61 11.72
C ASP A 123 -2.14 -19.54 10.72
N GLN A 124 -2.14 -18.28 11.16
CA GLN A 124 -2.08 -17.17 10.22
C GLN A 124 -0.60 -17.09 9.85
N PRO A 125 -0.19 -17.50 8.63
CA PRO A 125 1.20 -17.37 8.27
C PRO A 125 1.52 -15.89 8.36
N GLU A 126 2.44 -15.48 9.24
CA GLU A 126 2.90 -14.10 9.28
C GLU A 126 3.33 -13.58 7.89
N ALA A 127 3.72 -14.51 7.00
CA ALA A 127 4.05 -14.29 5.60
C ALA A 127 2.88 -13.82 4.72
N ASP A 128 1.61 -14.07 5.07
CA ASP A 128 0.47 -13.68 4.26
C ASP A 128 0.24 -12.17 4.25
N PHE A 129 0.42 -11.51 5.41
CA PHE A 129 0.27 -10.07 5.50
C PHE A 129 1.42 -9.34 4.81
N ASP A 130 2.65 -9.81 5.00
CA ASP A 130 3.84 -9.21 4.38
C ASP A 130 3.76 -9.29 2.86
N GLU A 131 3.26 -10.40 2.29
CA GLU A 131 3.00 -10.51 0.84
C GLU A 131 1.87 -9.59 0.37
N ILE A 132 0.74 -9.53 1.09
CA ILE A 132 -0.34 -8.58 0.76
C ILE A 132 0.17 -7.14 0.77
N TRP A 133 0.96 -6.80 1.79
CA TRP A 133 1.55 -5.47 1.94
C TRP A 133 2.56 -5.16 0.83
N ARG A 134 3.40 -6.14 0.46
CA ARG A 134 4.32 -6.04 -0.67
C ARG A 134 3.59 -5.74 -1.97
N GLN A 135 2.50 -6.46 -2.25
CA GLN A 135 1.68 -6.25 -3.45
C GLN A 135 1.00 -4.89 -3.44
N GLU A 136 0.52 -4.44 -2.27
CA GLU A 136 -0.06 -3.11 -2.12
C GLU A 136 0.97 -2.01 -2.43
N LEU A 137 2.17 -2.08 -1.85
CA LEU A 137 3.23 -1.09 -2.13
C LEU A 137 3.64 -1.07 -3.61
N LEU A 138 3.76 -2.24 -4.24
CA LEU A 138 4.03 -2.33 -5.68
C LEU A 138 2.90 -1.70 -6.50
N GLY A 139 1.64 -1.97 -6.14
CA GLY A 139 0.46 -1.40 -6.79
C GLY A 139 0.39 0.13 -6.65
N GLN A 140 0.65 0.65 -5.45
CA GLN A 140 0.73 2.10 -5.22
C GLN A 140 1.86 2.74 -6.01
N THR A 141 3.01 2.08 -6.10
CA THR A 141 4.14 2.55 -6.91
C THR A 141 3.78 2.60 -8.40
N TRP A 142 3.06 1.60 -8.91
CA TRP A 142 2.56 1.59 -10.29
C TRP A 142 1.58 2.74 -10.56
N ASN A 143 0.67 3.01 -9.62
CA ASN A 143 -0.25 4.14 -9.72
C ASN A 143 0.52 5.47 -9.74
N SER A 144 1.47 5.66 -8.83
CA SER A 144 2.32 6.85 -8.82
C SER A 144 3.20 7.00 -10.06
N LEU A 145 3.67 5.89 -10.64
CA LEU A 145 4.38 5.94 -11.92
C LEU A 145 3.45 6.35 -13.06
N ARG A 146 2.21 5.84 -13.09
CA ARG A 146 1.20 6.23 -14.08
C ARG A 146 0.88 7.73 -14.00
N ASP A 147 0.64 8.22 -12.79
CA ASP A 147 0.36 9.65 -12.54
C ASP A 147 1.55 10.52 -12.97
N TYR A 148 2.78 10.09 -12.64
CA TYR A 148 4.00 10.76 -13.07
C TYR A 148 4.18 10.76 -14.59
N SER A 149 3.91 9.63 -15.26
CA SER A 149 3.98 9.48 -16.72
C SER A 149 3.02 10.45 -17.41
N SER A 150 1.78 10.51 -16.92
CA SER A 150 0.73 11.40 -17.41
C SER A 150 1.11 12.88 -17.22
N ALA A 151 1.53 13.26 -16.01
CA ALA A 151 1.89 14.65 -15.69
C ALA A 151 3.13 15.14 -16.44
N SER A 152 4.10 14.25 -16.69
CA SER A 152 5.35 14.59 -17.37
C SER A 152 5.32 14.33 -18.88
N ASN A 153 4.18 13.86 -19.41
CA ASN A 153 4.01 13.43 -20.79
C ASN A 153 5.15 12.51 -21.28
N ASN A 154 5.53 11.53 -20.45
CA ASN A 154 6.56 10.54 -20.78
C ASN A 154 5.95 9.14 -20.88
N ALA A 155 6.69 8.22 -21.48
CA ALA A 155 6.24 6.84 -21.74
C ALA A 155 6.74 5.83 -20.68
N TYR A 156 7.05 6.29 -19.45
CA TYR A 156 7.70 5.42 -18.47
C TYR A 156 6.77 4.31 -17.99
N TYR A 157 5.50 4.63 -17.74
CA TYR A 157 4.52 3.65 -17.30
C TYR A 157 4.27 2.58 -18.37
N GLU A 158 4.09 3.00 -19.62
CA GLU A 158 3.77 2.15 -20.77
C GLU A 158 4.91 1.18 -21.06
N ILE A 159 6.14 1.69 -21.14
CA ILE A 159 7.33 0.87 -21.44
C ILE A 159 7.61 -0.13 -20.32
N LEU A 160 7.54 0.32 -19.06
CA LEU A 160 7.81 -0.56 -17.93
C LEU A 160 6.73 -1.65 -17.83
N ARG A 161 5.46 -1.31 -18.08
CA ARG A 161 4.36 -2.26 -18.11
C ARG A 161 4.51 -3.27 -19.24
N LEU A 162 4.81 -2.82 -20.46
CA LEU A 162 5.06 -3.71 -21.60
C LEU A 162 6.23 -4.67 -21.30
N ARG A 163 7.29 -4.17 -20.65
CA ARG A 163 8.42 -5.02 -20.24
C ARG A 163 8.03 -6.03 -19.16
N ALA A 164 7.12 -5.69 -18.25
CA ALA A 164 6.61 -6.59 -17.23
C ALA A 164 5.70 -7.69 -17.82
N GLU A 165 4.90 -7.34 -18.84
CA GLU A 165 4.05 -8.29 -19.57
C GLU A 165 4.87 -9.19 -20.51
N LEU A 166 6.00 -8.70 -21.02
CA LEU A 166 6.86 -9.37 -22.00
C LEU A 166 8.34 -9.40 -21.54
N PRO A 167 8.68 -10.24 -20.55
CA PRO A 167 9.99 -10.25 -19.91
C PRO A 167 11.13 -10.79 -20.79
N ASP A 168 10.84 -11.62 -21.80
CA ASP A 168 11.87 -12.26 -22.64
C ASP A 168 11.91 -11.69 -24.07
N GLU A 169 11.02 -10.75 -24.38
CA GLU A 169 10.92 -10.18 -25.72
C GLU A 169 12.04 -9.18 -26.02
N SER A 170 12.36 -9.07 -27.31
CA SER A 170 13.38 -8.15 -27.82
C SER A 170 12.93 -6.69 -27.77
N MET A 171 13.89 -5.76 -27.78
CA MET A 171 13.59 -4.32 -27.79
C MET A 171 12.83 -3.90 -29.06
N ALA A 172 13.03 -4.62 -30.19
CA ALA A 172 12.30 -4.41 -31.44
C ALA A 172 10.79 -4.70 -31.29
N VAL A 173 10.44 -5.79 -30.59
CA VAL A 173 9.04 -6.15 -30.30
C VAL A 173 8.40 -5.12 -29.37
N LEU A 174 9.13 -4.67 -28.34
CA LEU A 174 8.65 -3.62 -27.43
C LEU A 174 8.43 -2.29 -28.17
N SER A 175 9.34 -1.88 -29.05
CA SER A 175 9.20 -0.69 -29.89
C SER A 175 7.92 -0.72 -30.74
N THR A 176 7.69 -1.86 -31.41
CA THR A 176 6.51 -2.03 -32.28
C THR A 176 5.22 -1.94 -31.48
N LYS A 177 5.14 -2.61 -30.32
CA LYS A 177 3.97 -2.54 -29.43
C LYS A 177 3.74 -1.16 -28.84
N LEU A 178 4.82 -0.44 -28.53
CA LEU A 178 4.73 0.91 -27.99
C LEU A 178 4.28 1.95 -29.04
N THR A 179 4.55 1.70 -30.32
CA THR A 179 4.06 2.55 -31.42
C THR A 179 2.53 2.65 -31.44
N VAL A 180 1.84 1.60 -31.02
CA VAL A 180 0.36 1.59 -30.91
C VAL A 180 -0.12 2.46 -29.73
N GLN A 181 0.73 2.70 -28.74
CA GLN A 181 0.39 3.41 -27.50
C GLN A 181 0.85 4.88 -27.49
N ILE A 182 1.80 5.25 -28.37
CA ILE A 182 2.33 6.61 -28.48
C ILE A 182 2.05 7.12 -29.89
N ASP A 183 1.24 8.17 -29.99
CA ASP A 183 0.90 8.80 -31.27
C ASP A 183 2.15 9.33 -32.00
N GLY A 184 2.58 8.59 -33.02
CA GLY A 184 3.11 9.21 -34.24
C GLY A 184 4.51 8.83 -34.70
N LYS A 185 5.34 8.11 -33.91
CA LYS A 185 6.65 7.60 -34.39
C LYS A 185 7.03 6.28 -33.74
N VAL A 186 7.50 5.33 -34.56
CA VAL A 186 8.13 4.10 -34.07
C VAL A 186 9.38 4.49 -33.28
N PRO A 187 9.45 4.21 -31.96
CA PRO A 187 10.62 4.52 -31.18
C PRO A 187 11.78 3.63 -31.59
N THR A 188 12.99 4.16 -31.65
CA THR A 188 14.18 3.32 -31.93
C THR A 188 14.43 2.35 -30.76
N GLU A 189 15.03 1.20 -31.03
CA GLU A 189 15.40 0.25 -29.97
C GLU A 189 16.28 0.88 -28.88
N ASP A 190 17.17 1.79 -29.28
CA ASP A 190 18.02 2.56 -28.36
C ASP A 190 17.20 3.48 -27.47
N TRP A 191 16.19 4.16 -28.04
CA TRP A 191 15.28 4.98 -27.26
C TRP A 191 14.47 4.13 -26.28
N VAL A 192 13.99 2.94 -26.69
CA VAL A 192 13.27 2.01 -25.80
C VAL A 192 14.17 1.57 -24.66
N ARG A 193 15.42 1.20 -24.95
CA ARG A 193 16.39 0.77 -23.93
C ARG A 193 16.69 1.88 -22.92
N GLN A 194 16.96 3.09 -23.40
CA GLN A 194 17.24 4.24 -22.54
C GLN A 194 16.02 4.64 -21.69
N THR A 195 14.84 4.65 -22.30
CA THR A 195 13.61 5.03 -21.61
C THR A 195 13.21 3.97 -20.57
N LEU A 196 13.41 2.68 -20.87
CA LEU A 196 13.21 1.60 -19.92
C LEU A 196 14.14 1.71 -18.70
N LEU A 197 15.42 2.06 -18.92
CA LEU A 197 16.36 2.28 -17.81
C LEU A 197 15.89 3.44 -16.92
N ARG A 198 15.49 4.57 -17.53
CA ARG A 198 14.96 5.73 -16.79
C ARG A 198 13.66 5.39 -16.05
N ALA A 199 12.77 4.63 -16.67
CA ALA A 199 11.52 4.17 -16.07
C ALA A 199 11.78 3.27 -14.86
N ARG A 200 12.72 2.31 -14.94
CA ARG A 200 13.13 1.47 -13.81
C ARG A 200 13.70 2.27 -12.66
N LYS A 201 14.63 3.20 -12.97
CA LYS A 201 15.20 4.09 -11.95
C LYS A 201 14.09 4.91 -11.29
N LYS A 202 13.18 5.47 -12.07
CA LYS A 202 12.05 6.25 -11.54
C LYS A 202 11.11 5.41 -10.69
N TYR A 203 10.84 4.17 -11.09
CA TYR A 203 10.05 3.23 -10.31
C TYR A 203 10.70 2.95 -8.94
N GLY A 204 12.01 2.70 -8.91
CA GLY A 204 12.76 2.51 -7.66
C GLY A 204 12.73 3.75 -6.74
N GLU A 205 12.87 4.95 -7.31
CA GLU A 205 12.70 6.21 -6.56
C GLU A 205 11.29 6.34 -5.96
N LEU A 206 10.26 6.09 -6.76
CA LEU A 206 8.86 6.15 -6.31
C LEU A 206 8.57 5.10 -5.24
N LEU A 207 9.11 3.89 -5.37
CA LEU A 207 8.97 2.83 -4.39
C LEU A 207 9.58 3.22 -3.04
N ARG A 208 10.76 3.84 -3.06
CA ARG A 208 11.39 4.41 -1.84
C ARG A 208 10.50 5.48 -1.20
N CYS A 209 9.89 6.35 -2.01
CA CYS A 209 8.93 7.34 -1.51
C CYS A 209 7.67 6.69 -0.92
N GLU A 210 7.12 5.64 -1.53
CA GLU A 210 5.98 4.90 -0.96
C GLU A 210 6.32 4.27 0.39
N VAL A 211 7.49 3.63 0.49
CA VAL A 211 7.95 3.05 1.75
C VAL A 211 8.19 4.14 2.80
N ALA A 212 8.85 5.24 2.44
CA ALA A 212 9.10 6.35 3.34
C ALA A 212 7.82 6.91 3.97
N ARG A 213 6.72 7.06 3.20
CA ARG A 213 5.42 7.52 3.72
C ARG A 213 4.83 6.61 4.80
N THR A 214 5.19 5.33 4.76
CA THR A 214 4.72 4.29 5.72
C THR A 214 5.64 4.13 6.93
N LEU A 215 6.74 4.87 6.97
CA LEU A 215 7.70 4.89 8.05
C LEU A 215 7.64 6.22 8.80
N SER A 216 8.07 6.21 10.07
CA SER A 216 8.13 7.42 10.89
C SER A 216 9.54 8.01 10.86
N ASN A 217 9.69 9.25 10.36
CA ASN A 217 10.99 9.97 10.27
C ASN A 217 12.11 9.10 9.69
N ALA A 218 11.83 8.46 8.56
CA ALA A 218 12.72 7.46 7.99
C ALA A 218 14.00 8.06 7.43
N ASP A 219 15.15 7.59 7.90
CA ASP A 219 16.40 7.77 7.17
C ASP A 219 16.51 6.76 6.01
N SER A 220 17.48 6.96 5.11
CA SER A 220 17.67 6.04 3.97
C SER A 220 17.91 4.60 4.43
N ARG A 221 18.50 4.41 5.62
CA ARG A 221 18.81 3.08 6.15
C ARG A 221 17.54 2.35 6.56
N GLN A 222 16.61 3.00 7.25
CA GLN A 222 15.33 2.42 7.64
C GLN A 222 14.46 2.08 6.43
N ILE A 223 14.53 2.90 5.37
CA ILE A 223 13.88 2.60 4.09
C ILE A 223 14.50 1.34 3.46
N ASP A 224 15.82 1.24 3.42
CA ASP A 224 16.51 0.06 2.89
C ASP A 224 16.24 -1.20 3.72
N GLU A 225 16.17 -1.09 5.05
CA GLU A 225 15.83 -2.20 5.94
C GLU A 225 14.38 -2.69 5.73
N GLU A 226 13.43 -1.80 5.45
CA GLU A 226 12.05 -2.20 5.13
C GLU A 226 11.95 -2.79 3.71
N LEU A 227 12.63 -2.20 2.73
CA LEU A 227 12.73 -2.75 1.39
C LEU A 227 13.38 -4.15 1.38
N ALA A 228 14.41 -4.36 2.21
CA ALA A 228 15.05 -5.66 2.38
C ALA A 228 14.10 -6.68 3.02
N ALA A 229 13.39 -6.28 4.09
CA ALA A 229 12.42 -7.14 4.77
C ALA A 229 11.28 -7.61 3.84
N LEU A 230 10.89 -6.78 2.87
CA LEU A 230 9.86 -7.10 1.88
C LEU A 230 10.42 -7.71 0.58
N GLY A 231 11.72 -7.93 0.46
CA GLY A 231 12.36 -8.42 -0.76
C GLY A 231 12.26 -7.46 -1.96
N LEU A 232 12.01 -6.18 -1.71
CA LEU A 232 11.79 -5.13 -2.72
C LEU A 232 13.06 -4.38 -3.12
N LEU A 233 14.17 -4.59 -2.39
CA LEU A 233 15.45 -3.90 -2.64
C LEU A 233 16.01 -4.18 -4.05
N ILE A 234 15.61 -5.31 -4.67
CA ILE A 234 15.92 -5.67 -6.06
C ILE A 234 15.41 -4.64 -7.09
N TYR A 235 14.35 -3.90 -6.77
CA TYR A 235 13.78 -2.90 -7.68
C TYR A 235 14.47 -1.54 -7.58
N CYS A 236 15.24 -1.30 -6.51
CA CYS A 236 15.89 -0.03 -6.22
C CYS A 236 17.41 -0.02 -6.52
N SER A 237 17.99 -1.17 -6.85
CA SER A 237 19.45 -1.37 -7.01
C SER A 237 19.96 -1.29 -8.47
N ASN A 238 19.16 -0.75 -9.39
CA ASN A 238 19.48 -0.65 -10.83
C ASN A 238 19.99 0.74 -11.27
#